data_AF-A0AA97I1Q4-F1
#
_entry.id   AF-A0AA97I1Q4-F1
#
_cell.length_a   1.000
_cell.length_b   1.000
_cell.length_c   1.000
_cell.angle_alpha   90.00
_cell.angle_beta   90.00
_cell.angle_gamma   90.00
#
_symmetry.space_group_name_H-M   'P 1'
#
loop_
_entity.id
_entity.type
_entity.pdbx_description
1 polymer ?
#
loop_
_entity_poly.entity_id
_entity_poly.type
_entity_poly.pdbx_seq_one_letter_code
_entity_poly.pdbx_strand_id
1 'polypeptide(L)'
;MSAEIYQAQVIKNFFDTITGTDRNLTRVYMCVISLAKLRMEPPEQLSFLVDQLKKSRQKRELSIDLIDYVCTCAVEIEMRDVQTAFGVQEISEMADSFGSISLDTL
;
A
#
# COMPACT_ATOMS: atom_id res chain seq x y z
N MET A 1 1.45 5.96 -13.85
CA MET A 1 0.06 6.21 -13.42
C MET A 1 -0.60 4.98 -12.80
N SER A 2 -1.24 4.06 -13.53
CA SER A 2 -2.05 3.00 -12.87
C SER A 2 -1.23 2.07 -11.95
N ALA A 3 -0.01 1.69 -12.34
CA ALA A 3 0.85 0.81 -11.54
C ALA A 3 1.32 1.45 -10.22
N GLU A 4 1.62 2.75 -10.21
CA GLU A 4 2.04 3.48 -9.00
C GLU A 4 0.90 3.63 -8.00
N ILE A 5 -0.32 3.88 -8.49
CA ILE A 5 -1.53 3.90 -7.66
C ILE A 5 -1.75 2.52 -7.00
N TYR A 6 -1.57 1.42 -7.74
CA TYR A 6 -1.65 0.08 -7.16
C TYR A 6 -0.56 -0.19 -6.13
N GLN A 7 0.68 0.27 -6.37
CA GLN A 7 1.75 0.19 -5.38
C GLN A 7 1.37 0.95 -4.10
N ALA A 8 0.87 2.19 -4.23
CA ALA A 8 0.41 3.00 -3.11
C ALA A 8 -0.71 2.33 -2.31
N GLN A 9 -1.67 1.69 -2.99
CA GLN A 9 -2.73 0.90 -2.33
C GLN A 9 -2.17 -0.30 -1.56
N VAL A 10 -1.22 -1.03 -2.14
CA VAL A 10 -0.58 -2.19 -1.48
C VAL A 10 0.21 -1.73 -0.25
N ILE A 11 0.93 -0.61 -0.34
CA ILE A 11 1.66 -0.02 0.78
C ILE A 11 0.69 0.42 1.89
N LYS A 12 -0.41 1.08 1.54
CA LYS A 12 -1.47 1.42 2.49
C LYS A 12 -1.98 0.19 3.23
N ASN A 13 -2.33 -0.86 2.49
CA ASN A 13 -2.85 -2.11 3.06
C ASN A 13 -1.83 -2.80 3.98
N PHE A 14 -0.53 -2.72 3.65
CA PHE A 14 0.53 -3.21 4.52
C PHE A 14 0.54 -2.44 5.85
N PHE A 15 0.56 -1.11 5.82
CA PHE A 15 0.56 -0.29 7.03
C PHE A 15 -0.70 -0.48 7.87
N ASP A 16 -1.87 -0.51 7.24
CA ASP A 16 -3.15 -0.81 7.89
C ASP A 16 -3.12 -2.18 8.59
N THR A 17 -2.47 -3.18 7.98
CA THR A 17 -2.34 -4.53 8.58
C THR A 17 -1.41 -4.55 9.79
N ILE A 18 -0.25 -3.88 9.75
CA ILE A 18 0.73 -3.94 10.85
C ILE A 18 0.36 -3.02 12.02
N THR A 19 -0.34 -1.92 11.75
CA THR A 19 -0.80 -0.95 12.76
C THR A 19 -2.18 -1.29 13.32
N GLY A 20 -2.97 -2.07 12.60
CA GLY A 20 -4.29 -2.53 13.02
C GLY A 20 -4.28 -3.55 14.17
N THR A 21 -5.47 -3.90 14.63
CA THR A 21 -5.69 -4.87 15.72
C THR A 21 -5.48 -6.32 15.28
N ASP A 22 -5.63 -6.63 14.00
CA ASP A 22 -5.40 -7.96 13.41
C ASP A 22 -4.12 -7.94 12.55
N ARG A 23 -2.98 -8.16 13.20
CA ARG A 23 -1.64 -8.25 12.58
C ARG A 23 -1.46 -9.57 11.84
N ASN A 24 -2.27 -9.77 10.81
CA ASN A 24 -2.32 -11.01 10.06
C ASN A 24 -1.10 -11.16 9.15
N LEU A 25 -0.16 -12.04 9.54
CA LEU A 25 1.07 -12.28 8.77
C LEU A 25 0.83 -12.78 7.34
N THR A 26 -0.32 -13.40 7.05
CA THR A 26 -0.68 -13.80 5.68
C THR A 26 -1.01 -12.58 4.83
N ARG A 27 -1.68 -11.57 5.38
CA ARG A 27 -1.92 -10.30 4.68
C ARG A 27 -0.64 -9.53 4.45
N VAL A 28 0.24 -9.48 5.45
CA VAL A 28 1.59 -8.91 5.32
C VAL A 28 2.35 -9.60 4.19
N TYR A 29 2.32 -10.93 4.14
CA TYR A 29 2.93 -11.72 3.07
C TYR A 29 2.38 -11.32 1.70
N MET A 30 1.07 -11.28 1.55
CA MET A 30 0.43 -10.88 0.29
C MET A 30 0.84 -9.47 -0.14
N CYS A 31 0.90 -8.51 0.78
CA CYS A 31 1.30 -7.14 0.47
C CYS A 31 2.75 -7.06 -0.01
N VAL A 32 3.70 -7.64 0.74
CA VAL A 32 5.13 -7.58 0.38
C VAL A 32 5.39 -8.25 -0.98
N ILE A 33 4.81 -9.43 -1.23
CA ILE A 33 5.03 -10.14 -2.49
C ILE A 33 4.34 -9.44 -3.67
N SER A 34 3.15 -8.87 -3.46
CA SER A 34 2.46 -8.12 -4.50
C SER A 34 3.25 -6.86 -4.85
N LEU A 35 3.78 -6.14 -3.85
CA LEU A 35 4.61 -4.96 -4.05
C LEU A 35 5.89 -5.29 -4.82
N ALA A 36 6.62 -6.33 -4.40
CA ALA A 36 7.84 -6.77 -5.08
C ALA A 36 7.59 -7.17 -6.54
N LYS A 37 6.45 -7.80 -6.84
CA LYS A 37 6.05 -8.13 -8.21
C LYS A 37 5.67 -6.90 -9.03
N LEU A 38 4.92 -5.95 -8.45
CA LEU A 38 4.56 -4.70 -9.12
C LEU A 38 5.78 -3.87 -9.50
N ARG A 39 6.83 -3.94 -8.68
CA ARG A 39 8.11 -3.26 -8.90
C ARG A 39 9.10 -4.04 -9.77
N MET A 40 8.73 -5.25 -10.21
CA MET A 40 9.59 -6.15 -10.98
C MET A 40 10.96 -6.37 -10.31
N GLU A 41 10.94 -6.55 -8.99
CA GLU A 41 12.15 -6.82 -8.22
C GLU A 41 12.90 -8.05 -8.75
N PRO A 42 14.24 -8.03 -8.72
CA PRO A 42 15.03 -9.14 -9.22
C PRO A 42 14.78 -10.41 -8.38
N PRO A 43 14.97 -11.62 -8.95
CA PRO A 43 14.69 -12.88 -8.28
C PRO A 43 15.41 -13.05 -6.94
N GLU A 44 16.63 -12.51 -6.80
CA GLU A 44 17.40 -12.56 -5.57
C GLU A 44 16.70 -11.80 -4.43
N GLN A 45 16.18 -10.61 -4.73
CA GLN A 45 15.44 -9.79 -3.77
C GLN A 45 14.13 -10.47 -3.37
N LEU A 46 13.42 -11.05 -4.33
CA LEU A 46 12.19 -11.78 -4.06
C LEU A 46 12.44 -12.99 -3.15
N SER A 47 13.51 -13.74 -3.40
CA SER A 47 13.90 -14.88 -2.55
C SER A 47 14.23 -14.43 -1.14
N PHE A 48 14.97 -13.33 -0.98
CA PHE A 48 15.27 -12.75 0.33
C PHE A 48 14.00 -12.38 1.10
N LEU A 49 13.08 -11.65 0.47
CA LEU A 49 11.81 -11.24 1.08
C LEU A 49 10.96 -12.45 1.50
N VAL A 50 10.88 -13.49 0.66
CA VAL A 50 10.18 -14.74 0.97
C VAL A 50 10.78 -15.42 2.21
N ASP A 51 12.10 -15.46 2.33
CA ASP A 51 12.76 -16.08 3.47
C ASP A 51 12.56 -15.27 4.76
N GLN A 52 12.59 -13.94 4.68
CA GLN A 52 12.25 -13.08 5.82
C GLN A 52 10.79 -13.26 6.25
N LEU A 53 9.87 -13.43 5.31
CA LEU A 53 8.47 -13.72 5.59
C LEU A 53 8.29 -15.10 6.27
N LYS A 54 9.01 -16.13 5.82
CA LYS A 54 9.01 -17.46 6.48
C LYS A 54 9.52 -17.36 7.92
N LYS A 55 10.65 -16.68 8.14
CA LYS A 55 11.21 -16.45 9.49
C LYS A 55 10.22 -15.69 10.37
N SER A 56 9.58 -14.66 9.82
CA SER A 56 8.58 -13.87 10.53
C SER A 56 7.39 -14.72 10.99
N ARG A 57 6.92 -15.63 10.12
CA ARG A 57 5.85 -16.59 10.46
C ARG A 57 6.26 -17.60 11.52
N GLN A 58 7.50 -18.09 11.47
CA GLN A 58 8.03 -19.03 12.47
C GLN A 58 8.18 -18.39 13.84
N LYS A 59 8.72 -17.16 13.89
CA LYS A 59 8.96 -16.41 15.13
C LYS A 59 7.72 -15.69 15.66
N ARG A 60 6.67 -15.56 14.84
CA ARG A 60 5.48 -14.74 15.11
C ARG A 60 5.79 -13.26 15.32
N GLU A 61 6.88 -12.79 14.70
CA GLU A 61 7.36 -11.41 14.79
C GLU A 61 7.67 -10.91 13.38
N LEU A 62 7.33 -9.66 13.10
CA LEU A 62 7.62 -9.07 11.79
C LEU A 62 9.10 -8.71 11.69
N SER A 63 9.78 -9.20 10.65
CA SER A 63 11.16 -8.81 10.39
C SER A 63 11.27 -7.32 10.03
N ILE A 64 12.26 -6.64 10.61
CA ILE A 64 12.57 -5.24 10.31
C ILE A 64 12.93 -5.07 8.84
N ASP A 65 13.62 -6.05 8.24
CA ASP A 65 13.97 -6.05 6.82
C ASP A 65 12.74 -5.87 5.90
N LEU A 66 11.58 -6.42 6.30
CA LEU A 66 10.34 -6.30 5.55
C LEU A 66 9.72 -4.91 5.69
N ILE A 67 9.84 -4.31 6.87
CA ILE A 67 9.37 -2.95 7.14
C ILE A 67 10.24 -1.96 6.35
N ASP A 68 11.56 -2.11 6.44
CA ASP A 68 12.52 -1.26 5.74
C ASP A 68 12.34 -1.32 4.22
N TYR A 69 12.10 -2.52 3.67
CA TYR A 69 11.77 -2.68 2.25
C TYR A 69 10.53 -1.87 1.87
N VAL A 70 9.41 -2.05 2.58
CA VAL A 70 8.16 -1.35 2.25
C VAL A 70 8.28 0.17 2.46
N CYS A 71 8.98 0.60 3.51
CA CYS A 71 9.28 2.01 3.75
C CYS A 71 10.11 2.62 2.62
N THR A 72 11.12 1.91 2.14
CA THR A 72 11.94 2.35 1.00
C THR A 72 11.06 2.52 -0.24
N CYS A 73 10.21 1.54 -0.55
CA CYS A 73 9.26 1.65 -1.66
C CYS A 73 8.30 2.83 -1.47
N ALA A 74 7.84 3.10 -0.24
CA ALA A 74 6.90 4.18 0.04
C ALA A 74 7.51 5.57 -0.19
N VAL A 75 8.80 5.76 0.10
CA VAL A 75 9.52 7.01 -0.13
C VAL A 75 9.64 7.35 -1.61
N GLU A 76 9.62 6.34 -2.48
CA GLU A 76 9.76 6.51 -3.93
C GLU A 76 8.45 6.82 -4.66
N ILE A 77 7.29 6.69 -4.00
CA ILE A 77 5.99 6.95 -4.63
C ILE A 77 5.69 8.45 -4.66
N GLU A 78 5.22 8.94 -5.82
CA GLU A 78 4.74 10.31 -5.96
C GLU A 78 3.50 10.59 -5.09
N MET A 79 3.49 11.74 -4.43
CA MET A 79 2.41 12.14 -3.51
C MET A 79 1.03 12.17 -4.19
N ARG A 80 0.97 12.49 -5.48
CA ARG A 80 -0.27 12.51 -6.27
C ARG A 80 -0.90 11.13 -6.39
N ASP A 81 -0.09 10.10 -6.60
CA ASP A 81 -0.56 8.71 -6.68
C ASP A 81 -1.00 8.21 -5.31
N VAL A 82 -0.34 8.64 -4.23
CA VAL A 82 -0.76 8.38 -2.85
C VAL A 82 -2.13 9.00 -2.58
N GLN A 83 -2.33 10.28 -2.88
CA GLN A 83 -3.62 10.97 -2.69
C GLN A 83 -4.75 10.24 -3.43
N THR A 84 -4.50 9.88 -4.68
CA THR A 84 -5.46 9.12 -5.51
C THR A 84 -5.75 7.75 -4.91
N ALA A 85 -4.72 6.99 -4.52
CA ALA A 85 -4.86 5.67 -3.92
C ALA A 85 -5.59 5.67 -2.57
N PHE A 86 -5.48 6.77 -1.82
CA PHE A 86 -6.07 6.93 -0.49
C PHE A 86 -7.47 7.54 -0.56
N GLY A 87 -7.96 7.87 -1.76
CA GLY A 87 -9.28 8.50 -1.96
C GLY A 87 -9.33 9.95 -1.50
N VAL A 88 -8.18 10.62 -1.38
CA VAL A 88 -8.09 12.05 -1.09
C VAL A 88 -8.48 12.80 -2.37
N GLN A 89 -9.75 13.17 -2.49
CA GLN A 89 -10.17 14.14 -3.50
C GLN A 89 -9.75 15.53 -3.04
N GLU A 90 -9.14 16.32 -3.92
CA GLU A 90 -8.88 17.72 -3.62
C GLU A 90 -10.22 18.43 -3.37
N ILE A 91 -10.31 19.23 -2.31
CA ILE A 91 -11.54 19.96 -1.93
C ILE A 91 -12.07 20.81 -3.11
N SER A 92 -11.18 21.23 -4.02
CA SER A 92 -11.55 21.94 -5.26
C SER A 92 -12.40 21.09 -6.21
N GLU A 93 -12.19 19.78 -6.30
CA GLU A 93 -12.98 18.87 -7.16
C GLU A 93 -14.33 18.50 -6.52
N MET A 94 -14.42 18.54 -5.18
CA MET A 94 -15.71 18.40 -4.48
C MET A 94 -16.62 19.63 -4.65
N ALA A 95 -16.05 20.84 -4.77
CA ALA A 95 -16.85 22.05 -4.96
C ALA A 95 -17.69 21.99 -6.27
N ASP A 96 -17.13 21.44 -7.34
CA ASP A 96 -17.82 21.26 -8.62
C ASP A 96 -18.95 20.22 -8.56
N SER A 97 -18.81 19.18 -7.73
CA SER A 97 -19.86 18.18 -7.54
C SER A 97 -21.00 18.68 -6.65
N PHE A 98 -20.73 19.52 -5.64
CA PHE A 98 -21.78 20.18 -4.85
C PHE A 98 -22.54 21.26 -5.63
N GLY A 99 -21.90 21.95 -6.58
CA GLY A 99 -22.57 22.91 -7.47
C GLY A 99 -23.51 22.28 -8.50
N SER A 100 -23.35 20.97 -8.78
CA SER A 100 -24.13 20.23 -9.78
C SER A 100 -25.39 19.55 -9.25
N ILE A 101 -25.60 19.54 -7.92
CA ILE A 101 -26.83 19.04 -7.32
C ILE A 101 -27.85 20.18 -7.32
N SER A 102 -28.56 20.35 -8.45
CA SER A 102 -29.73 21.23 -8.53
C SER A 102 -30.72 20.88 -7.41
N LEU A 103 -30.95 21.82 -6.50
CA LEU A 103 -32.02 21.83 -5.50
C LEU A 103 -33.44 21.97 -6.11
N ASP A 104 -33.61 21.65 -7.40
CA ASP A 104 -34.85 21.90 -8.16
C ASP A 104 -35.74 20.64 -8.28
N THR A 105 -35.61 19.72 -7.31
CA THR A 105 -36.54 18.59 -7.18
C THR A 105 -36.99 18.47 -5.72
N LEU A 106 -37.89 19.36 -5.32
CA LEU A 106 -38.67 19.27 -4.09
C LEU A 106 -40.13 19.62 -4.39
#